data_AF-A0A5E4BXX8-F1
#
_entry.id   AF-A0A5E4BXX8-F1
#
_cell.length_a   1.000
_cell.length_b   1.000
_cell.length_c   1.000
_cell.angle_alpha   90.00
_cell.angle_beta   90.00
_cell.angle_gamma   90.00
#
_symmetry.space_group_name_H-M   'P 1'
#
loop_
_entity.id
_entity.type
_entity.pdbx_description
1 polymer ?
#
loop_
_entity_poly.entity_id
_entity_poly.type
_entity_poly.pdbx_seq_one_letter_code
_entity_poly.pdbx_strand_id
1 'polypeptide(L)'
;MTMTLCEEEPEVKAELHWTLPKGNTKVVQWRKNYERDVIQRTEELEDARKKLAISLQEAAEAMQVANAKNASVERAWHQLHLELGDALSELGKVCSVAAALDQKQQQSEEALADWGKQKHEESQALLAASQKEA
;
A
#
# COMPACT_ATOMS: atom_id res chain seq x y z
N MET A 1 -34.13 -88.23 -10.01
CA MET A 1 -34.13 -86.82 -10.44
C MET A 1 -35.28 -86.01 -9.85
N THR A 2 -36.46 -86.57 -9.57
CA THR A 2 -37.55 -85.83 -8.89
C THR A 2 -37.45 -85.81 -7.36
N MET A 3 -36.90 -86.86 -6.72
CA MET A 3 -36.72 -86.88 -5.25
C MET A 3 -35.63 -85.92 -4.74
N THR A 4 -34.53 -85.73 -5.50
CA THR A 4 -33.44 -84.80 -5.12
C THR A 4 -33.90 -83.34 -5.15
N LEU A 5 -34.81 -83.00 -6.07
CA LEU A 5 -35.41 -81.66 -6.15
C LEU A 5 -36.28 -81.33 -4.92
N CYS A 6 -36.91 -82.32 -4.28
CA CYS A 6 -37.75 -82.14 -3.09
C CYS A 6 -36.94 -81.90 -1.81
N GLU A 7 -35.73 -82.44 -1.69
CA GLU A 7 -34.86 -82.27 -0.51
C GLU A 7 -33.99 -81.00 -0.61
N GLU A 8 -33.59 -80.60 -1.81
CA GLU A 8 -32.79 -79.39 -2.04
C GLU A 8 -33.59 -78.09 -1.80
N GLU A 9 -34.90 -78.09 -2.06
CA GLU A 9 -35.76 -76.91 -1.88
C GLU A 9 -35.86 -76.39 -0.42
N PRO A 10 -36.12 -77.23 0.61
CA PRO A 10 -36.18 -76.79 1.99
C PRO A 10 -34.82 -76.34 2.55
N GLU A 11 -33.72 -76.94 2.10
CA GLU A 11 -32.35 -76.56 2.50
C GLU A 11 -32.00 -75.16 1.99
N VAL A 12 -32.23 -74.89 0.70
CA VAL A 12 -32.02 -73.55 0.10
C VAL A 12 -32.90 -72.50 0.77
N LYS A 13 -34.15 -72.85 1.14
CA LYS A 13 -35.05 -71.96 1.86
C LYS A 13 -34.58 -71.64 3.28
N ALA A 14 -34.03 -72.63 4.00
CA ALA A 14 -33.47 -72.44 5.33
C ALA A 14 -32.21 -71.58 5.30
N GLU A 15 -31.33 -71.80 4.32
CA GLU A 15 -30.15 -70.96 4.09
C GLU A 15 -30.52 -69.52 3.74
N LEU A 16 -31.52 -69.32 2.87
CA LEU A 16 -32.06 -68.00 2.54
C LEU A 16 -32.65 -67.31 3.77
N HIS A 17 -33.44 -68.04 4.55
CA HIS A 17 -34.04 -67.54 5.79
C HIS A 17 -32.97 -67.06 6.80
N TRP A 18 -31.80 -67.70 6.83
CA TRP A 18 -30.70 -67.32 7.71
C TRP A 18 -29.79 -66.20 7.16
N THR A 19 -29.60 -66.15 5.84
CA THR A 19 -28.67 -65.20 5.20
C THR A 19 -29.31 -63.83 4.94
N LEU A 20 -30.61 -63.79 4.63
CA LEU A 20 -31.35 -62.56 4.33
C LEU A 20 -31.32 -61.53 5.48
N PRO A 21 -31.55 -61.91 6.76
CA PRO A 21 -31.45 -60.96 7.88
C PRO A 21 -30.06 -60.35 8.03
N LYS A 22 -28.99 -61.13 7.79
CA LYS A 22 -27.61 -60.64 7.87
C LYS A 22 -27.31 -59.61 6.78
N GLY A 23 -27.81 -59.86 5.56
CA GLY A 23 -27.74 -58.90 4.47
C GLY A 23 -28.49 -57.60 4.79
N ASN A 24 -29.70 -57.73 5.34
CA ASN A 24 -30.52 -56.58 5.73
C ASN A 24 -29.85 -55.74 6.82
N THR A 25 -29.26 -56.36 7.85
CA THR A 25 -28.50 -55.65 8.90
C THR A 25 -27.33 -54.86 8.33
N LYS A 26 -26.58 -55.44 7.37
CA LYS A 26 -25.50 -54.71 6.69
C LYS A 26 -26.04 -53.50 5.92
N VAL A 27 -27.14 -53.65 5.18
CA VAL A 27 -27.77 -52.54 4.45
C VAL A 27 -28.20 -51.41 5.39
N VAL A 28 -28.82 -51.75 6.53
CA VAL A 28 -29.21 -50.76 7.55
C VAL A 28 -28.00 -50.07 8.17
N GLN A 29 -26.94 -50.83 8.47
CA GLN A 29 -25.68 -50.29 9.00
C GLN A 29 -25.02 -49.33 8.00
N TRP A 30 -24.92 -49.70 6.73
CA TRP A 30 -24.38 -48.83 5.68
C TRP A 30 -25.19 -47.55 5.57
N ARG A 31 -26.53 -47.65 5.54
CA ARG A 31 -27.40 -46.46 5.50
C ARG A 31 -27.14 -45.52 6.67
N LYS A 32 -27.08 -46.04 7.89
CA LYS A 32 -26.81 -45.25 9.10
C LYS A 32 -25.42 -44.61 9.09
N ASN A 33 -24.41 -45.32 8.59
CA ASN A 33 -23.06 -44.79 8.46
C ASN A 33 -23.01 -43.66 7.43
N TYR A 34 -23.58 -43.86 6.23
CA TYR A 34 -23.64 -42.83 5.20
C TYR A 34 -24.42 -41.60 5.66
N GLU A 35 -25.54 -41.79 6.37
CA GLU A 35 -26.32 -40.69 6.92
C GLU A 35 -25.50 -39.85 7.92
N ARG A 36 -24.78 -40.51 8.84
CA ARG A 36 -23.86 -39.83 9.77
C ARG A 36 -22.75 -39.09 9.03
N ASP A 37 -22.10 -39.75 8.07
CA ASP A 37 -20.97 -39.18 7.35
C ASP A 37 -21.37 -37.94 6.54
N VAL A 38 -22.58 -37.96 5.94
CA VAL A 38 -23.12 -36.81 5.21
C VAL A 38 -23.40 -35.64 6.16
N ILE A 39 -24.00 -35.90 7.33
CA ILE A 39 -24.26 -34.87 8.34
C ILE A 39 -22.94 -34.25 8.80
N GLN A 40 -21.98 -35.08 9.21
CA GLN A 40 -20.68 -34.61 9.71
C GLN A 40 -19.93 -33.78 8.66
N ARG A 41 -19.87 -34.25 7.41
CA ARG A 41 -19.21 -33.48 6.34
C ARG A 41 -19.90 -32.16 6.03
N THR A 42 -21.22 -32.12 6.17
CA THR A 42 -21.98 -30.88 5.97
C THR A 42 -21.66 -29.88 7.08
N GLU A 43 -21.63 -30.31 8.34
CA GLU A 43 -21.26 -29.47 9.48
C GLU A 43 -19.82 -28.94 9.37
N GLU A 44 -18.86 -29.81 9.02
CA GLU A 44 -17.46 -29.42 8.81
C GLU A 44 -17.33 -28.38 7.67
N LEU A 45 -18.08 -28.56 6.58
CA LEU A 45 -18.10 -27.61 5.47
C LEU A 45 -18.71 -26.27 5.89
N GLU A 46 -19.81 -26.28 6.64
CA GLU A 46 -20.44 -25.05 7.15
C GLU A 46 -19.50 -24.28 8.08
N ASP A 47 -18.79 -24.98 8.96
CA ASP A 47 -17.85 -24.36 9.89
C ASP A 47 -16.61 -23.81 9.17
N ALA A 48 -16.09 -24.53 8.17
CA ALA A 48 -15.03 -24.02 7.31
C ALA A 48 -15.51 -22.76 6.55
N ARG A 49 -16.74 -22.77 6.03
CA ARG A 49 -17.33 -21.62 5.34
C ARG A 49 -17.50 -20.41 6.26
N LYS A 50 -17.95 -20.62 7.51
CA LYS A 50 -18.06 -19.54 8.52
C LYS A 50 -16.70 -18.93 8.83
N LYS A 51 -15.67 -19.76 9.05
CA LYS A 51 -14.29 -19.30 9.30
C LYS A 51 -13.75 -18.47 8.14
N LEU A 52 -13.94 -18.93 6.90
CA LEU A 52 -13.53 -18.19 5.71
C LEU A 52 -14.27 -16.87 5.58
N ALA A 53 -15.59 -16.83 5.85
CA ALA A 53 -16.37 -15.60 5.79
C ALA A 53 -15.88 -14.56 6.81
N ILE A 54 -15.55 -14.97 8.04
CA ILE A 54 -14.99 -14.09 9.07
C ILE A 54 -13.62 -13.56 8.62
N SER A 55 -12.73 -14.44 8.18
CA SER A 55 -11.39 -14.05 7.73
C SER A 55 -11.44 -13.09 6.53
N LEU A 56 -12.39 -13.28 5.62
CA LEU A 56 -12.63 -12.38 4.49
C LEU A 56 -13.11 -11.00 4.96
N GLN A 57 -14.01 -10.95 5.94
CA GLN A 57 -14.51 -9.71 6.51
C GLN A 57 -13.39 -8.92 7.22
N GLU A 58 -12.60 -9.59 8.05
CA GLU A 58 -11.43 -8.98 8.72
C GLU A 58 -10.41 -8.44 7.71
N ALA A 59 -10.13 -9.19 6.64
CA ALA A 59 -9.25 -8.74 5.57
C ALA A 59 -9.83 -7.51 4.83
N ALA A 60 -11.14 -7.49 4.58
CA ALA A 60 -11.81 -6.36 3.95
C ALA A 60 -11.74 -5.09 4.82
N GLU A 61 -11.97 -5.23 6.14
CA GLU A 61 -11.84 -4.12 7.10
C GLU A 61 -10.40 -3.60 7.18
N ALA A 62 -9.42 -4.51 7.26
CA ALA A 62 -8.00 -4.14 7.25
C ALA A 62 -7.61 -3.38 5.96
N MET A 63 -8.13 -3.81 4.81
CA MET A 63 -7.93 -3.14 3.53
C MET A 63 -8.58 -1.75 3.51
N GLN A 64 -9.77 -1.57 4.07
CA GLN A 64 -10.41 -0.25 4.19
C GLN A 64 -9.58 0.70 5.04
N VAL A 65 -9.06 0.23 6.19
CA VAL A 65 -8.17 1.03 7.05
C VAL A 65 -6.88 1.41 6.32
N ALA A 66 -6.27 0.46 5.61
CA ALA A 66 -5.07 0.73 4.82
C ALA A 66 -5.34 1.76 3.72
N ASN A 67 -6.48 1.66 3.03
CA ASN A 67 -6.87 2.59 1.98
C ASN A 67 -7.12 4.01 2.52
N ALA A 68 -7.78 4.13 3.68
CA ALA A 68 -7.99 5.42 4.34
C ALA A 68 -6.66 6.08 4.74
N LYS A 69 -5.68 5.29 5.21
CA LYS A 69 -4.32 5.77 5.49
C LYS A 69 -3.63 6.22 4.20
N ASN A 70 -3.70 5.43 3.13
CA ASN A 70 -3.09 5.79 1.85
C ASN A 70 -3.64 7.12 1.31
N ALA A 71 -4.97 7.29 1.32
CA ALA A 71 -5.61 8.53 0.91
C ALA A 71 -5.23 9.74 1.79
N SER A 72 -4.87 9.52 3.06
CA SER A 72 -4.34 10.58 3.92
C SER A 72 -2.91 10.95 3.56
N VAL A 73 -2.07 9.96 3.25
CA VAL A 73 -0.68 10.17 2.83
C VAL A 73 -0.64 10.90 1.48
N GLU A 74 -1.46 10.51 0.52
CA GLU A 74 -1.55 11.16 -0.80
C GLU A 74 -1.94 12.63 -0.68
N ARG A 75 -2.91 12.96 0.18
CA ARG A 75 -3.29 14.36 0.45
C ARG A 75 -2.12 15.16 1.04
N ALA A 76 -1.43 14.62 2.04
CA ALA A 76 -0.27 15.27 2.64
C ALA A 76 0.88 15.45 1.63
N TRP A 77 1.10 14.44 0.78
CA TRP A 77 2.10 14.51 -0.29
C TRP A 77 1.81 15.63 -1.28
N HIS A 78 0.57 15.75 -1.77
CA HIS A 78 0.18 16.84 -2.67
C HIS A 78 0.34 18.22 -2.02
N GLN A 79 -0.02 18.36 -0.74
CA GLN A 79 0.15 19.60 -0.01
C GLN A 79 1.63 19.99 0.10
N LEU A 80 2.49 19.06 0.55
CA LEU A 80 3.93 19.30 0.65
C LEU A 80 4.58 19.60 -0.69
N HIS A 81 4.10 18.97 -1.77
CA HIS A 81 4.59 19.24 -3.11
C HIS A 81 4.24 20.66 -3.58
N LEU A 82 3.05 21.17 -3.21
CA LEU A 82 2.67 22.55 -3.48
C LEU A 82 3.54 23.53 -2.67
N GLU A 83 3.69 23.29 -1.37
CA GLU A 83 4.52 24.12 -0.48
C GLU A 83 5.99 24.17 -0.96
N LEU A 84 6.53 23.05 -1.45
CA LEU A 84 7.86 23.01 -2.06
C LEU A 84 7.94 23.87 -3.32
N GLY A 85 6.93 23.81 -4.19
CA GLY A 85 6.86 24.63 -5.40
C GLY A 85 6.85 26.14 -5.08
N ASP A 86 6.05 26.54 -4.09
CA ASP A 86 5.98 27.92 -3.63
C ASP A 86 7.32 28.39 -3.05
N ALA A 87 7.95 27.59 -2.18
CA ALA A 87 9.24 27.90 -1.60
C ALA A 87 10.36 28.05 -2.65
N LEU A 88 10.37 27.19 -3.68
CA LEU A 88 11.33 27.28 -4.79
C LEU A 88 11.12 28.56 -5.61
N SER A 89 9.86 28.96 -5.84
CA SER A 89 9.54 30.22 -6.51
C SER A 89 10.04 31.43 -5.70
N GLU A 90 9.79 31.45 -4.39
CA GLU A 90 10.28 32.54 -3.52
C GLU A 90 11.81 32.59 -3.47
N LEU A 91 12.48 31.43 -3.40
CA LEU A 91 13.94 31.37 -3.46
C LEU A 91 14.46 32.00 -4.77
N GLY A 92 13.85 31.67 -5.91
CA GLY A 92 14.22 32.26 -7.21
C GLY A 92 14.10 33.79 -7.22
N LYS A 93 13.04 34.34 -6.62
CA LYS A 93 12.86 35.80 -6.49
C LYS A 93 13.95 36.41 -5.61
N VAL A 94 14.23 35.82 -4.45
CA VAL A 94 15.27 36.30 -3.54
C VAL A 94 16.64 36.28 -4.22
N CYS A 95 16.98 35.23 -4.95
CA CYS A 95 18.23 35.14 -5.72
C CYS A 95 18.32 36.25 -6.79
N SER A 96 17.23 36.53 -7.50
CA SER A 96 17.20 37.64 -8.49
C SER A 96 17.42 39.00 -7.83
N VAL A 97 16.84 39.23 -6.66
CA VAL A 97 17.01 40.48 -5.89
C VAL A 97 18.46 40.60 -5.39
N ALA A 98 19.02 39.52 -4.86
CA ALA A 98 20.41 39.49 -4.41
C ALA A 98 21.37 39.83 -5.55
N ALA A 99 21.20 39.21 -6.73
CA ALA A 99 22.03 39.51 -7.90
C ALA A 99 21.93 40.98 -8.34
N ALA A 100 20.73 41.57 -8.30
CA ALA A 100 20.54 42.99 -8.62
C ALA A 100 21.21 43.92 -7.60
N LEU A 101 21.16 43.56 -6.31
CA LEU A 101 21.85 44.31 -5.24
C LEU A 101 23.37 44.22 -5.39
N ASP A 102 23.91 43.04 -5.69
CA ASP A 102 25.34 42.84 -5.92
C ASP A 102 25.84 43.70 -7.09
N GLN A 103 25.09 43.72 -8.20
CA GLN A 103 25.42 44.57 -9.34
C GLN A 103 25.41 46.06 -8.97
N LYS A 104 24.41 46.53 -8.23
CA LYS A 104 24.33 47.92 -7.78
C LYS A 104 25.47 48.27 -6.81
N GLN A 105 25.85 47.33 -5.96
CA GLN A 105 26.95 47.49 -5.03
C GLN A 105 28.26 47.69 -5.80
N GLN A 106 28.55 46.86 -6.80
CA GLN A 106 29.73 46.99 -7.66
C GLN A 106 29.76 48.36 -8.37
N GLN A 107 28.64 48.79 -8.96
CA GLN A 107 28.54 50.10 -9.59
C GLN A 107 28.82 51.26 -8.62
N SER A 108 28.38 51.11 -7.37
CA SER A 108 28.60 52.12 -6.32
C SER A 108 30.06 52.15 -5.88
N GLU A 109 30.71 50.99 -5.76
CA GLU A 109 32.13 50.86 -5.44
C GLU A 109 33.03 51.43 -6.55
N GLU A 110 32.70 51.16 -7.82
CA GLU A 110 33.38 51.74 -8.97
C GLU A 110 33.29 53.27 -8.97
N ALA A 111 32.10 53.82 -8.77
CA ALA A 111 31.90 55.27 -8.72
C ALA A 111 32.66 55.94 -7.55
N LEU A 112 32.73 55.28 -6.38
CA LEU A 112 33.51 55.76 -5.25
C LEU A 112 35.02 55.74 -5.54
N ALA A 113 35.52 54.69 -6.19
CA ALA A 113 36.92 54.57 -6.57
C ALA A 113 37.32 55.67 -7.57
N ASP A 114 36.48 55.93 -8.58
CA ASP A 114 36.72 56.97 -9.57
C ASP A 114 36.68 58.37 -8.97
N TRP A 115 35.72 58.64 -8.10
CA TRP A 115 35.68 59.91 -7.36
C TRP A 115 36.93 60.11 -6.48
N GLY A 116 37.40 59.05 -5.82
CA GLY A 116 38.63 59.09 -5.03
C GLY A 116 39.87 59.42 -5.86
N LYS A 117 39.99 58.84 -7.06
CA LYS A 117 41.07 59.17 -8.01
C LYS A 117 40.99 60.62 -8.46
N GLN A 118 39.81 61.08 -8.88
CA GLN A 118 39.59 62.45 -9.33
C GLN A 118 39.98 63.46 -8.25
N LYS A 119 39.60 63.21 -6.99
CA LYS A 119 39.96 64.09 -5.86
C LYS A 119 41.45 64.10 -5.57
N HIS A 120 42.14 62.97 -5.74
CA HIS A 120 43.58 62.89 -5.62
C HIS A 120 44.30 63.70 -6.72
N GLU A 121 43.85 63.55 -7.97
CA GLU A 121 44.37 64.31 -9.12
C GLU A 121 44.16 65.82 -8.95
N GLU A 122 42.96 66.24 -8.52
CA GLU A 122 42.64 67.64 -8.23
C GLU A 122 43.56 68.21 -7.13
N SER A 123 43.77 67.45 -6.05
CA SER A 123 44.65 67.84 -4.95
C SER A 123 46.12 67.96 -5.39
N GLN A 124 46.62 67.04 -6.22
CA GLN A 124 47.97 67.13 -6.80
C GLN A 124 48.12 68.35 -7.72
N ALA A 125 47.12 68.62 -8.56
CA ALA A 125 47.14 69.76 -9.47
C ALA A 125 47.22 71.09 -8.70
N LEU A 126 46.42 71.23 -7.63
CA LEU A 126 46.45 72.41 -6.76
C LEU A 126 47.79 72.55 -6.03
N LEU A 127 48.37 71.45 -5.55
CA LEU A 127 49.69 71.46 -4.90
C LEU A 127 50.80 71.89 -5.87
N ALA A 128 50.79 71.38 -7.11
CA ALA A 128 51.74 71.76 -8.14
C ALA A 128 51.60 73.23 -8.58
N ALA A 129 50.38 73.77 -8.60
CA ALA A 129 50.13 75.19 -8.89
C ALA A 129 50.70 76.08 -7.78
N SER A 130 50.40 75.75 -6.51
CA SER A 130 50.89 76.50 -5.35
C SER A 130 52.43 76.55 -5.29
N GLN A 131 53.11 75.47 -5.67
CA GLN A 131 54.57 75.42 -5.73
C GLN A 131 55.19 76.26 -6.86
N LYS A 132 54.45 76.57 -7.92
CA LYS A 132 54.93 77.43 -9.01
C LYS A 132 54.74 78.92 -8.73
N GLU A 133 53.80 79.25 -7.85
CA GLU A 133 53.45 80.62 -7.48
C GLU A 133 54.26 81.15 -6.28
N ALA A 134 54.94 80.27 -5.53
CA ALA A 134 55.88 80.59 -4.45
C ALA A 134 57.33 80.71 -4.96
#